data_AF-F7X215-F1
#
_entry.id   AF-F7X215-F1
#
_cell.length_a   1.000
_cell.length_b   1.000
_cell.length_c   1.000
_cell.angle_alpha   90.00
_cell.angle_beta   90.00
_cell.angle_gamma   90.00
#
_symmetry.space_group_name_H-M   'P 1'
#
loop_
_entity.id
_entity.type
_entity.pdbx_description
1 polymer ?
#
loop_
_entity_poly.entity_id
_entity_poly.type
_entity_poly.pdbx_seq_one_letter_code
_entity_poly.pdbx_strand_id
1 'polypeptide(L)' 'MKPEEFAAIIAGLESQGMTPTEIARESGLSRMTVWRIANGETSRPSYDTVIRLKSLAVRRTAVTDMLRR' A
#
# COMPACT_ATOMS: atom_id res chain seq x y z
N MET A 1 -0.74 -0.84 15.56
CA MET A 1 -0.19 -1.27 14.28
C MET A 1 1.32 -1.09 14.34
N LYS A 2 2.11 -2.13 14.10
CA LYS A 2 3.56 -2.09 14.11
C LYS A 2 4.09 -1.59 12.75
N PRO A 3 5.29 -0.99 12.69
CA PRO A 3 5.89 -0.53 11.42
C PRO A 3 5.86 -1.59 10.31
N GLU A 4 6.15 -2.85 10.66
CA GLU A 4 6.14 -3.97 9.72
C GLU A 4 4.78 -4.22 9.04
N GLU A 5 3.67 -3.87 9.68
CA GLU A 5 2.33 -4.08 9.11
C GLU A 5 2.05 -3.12 7.94
N PHE A 6 2.69 -1.96 7.89
CA PHE A 6 2.53 -1.03 6.77
C PHE A 6 3.34 -1.45 5.54
N ALA A 7 4.56 -1.97 5.76
CA ALA A 7 5.35 -2.58 4.70
C ALA A 7 4.62 -3.78 4.09
N ALA A 8 3.96 -4.59 4.93
CA ALA A 8 3.16 -5.73 4.47
C ALA A 8 1.99 -5.34 3.56
N ILE A 9 1.37 -4.17 3.76
CA ILE A 9 0.32 -3.67 2.85
C ILE A 9 0.89 -3.40 1.46
N ILE A 10 2.07 -2.77 1.39
CA ILE A 10 2.73 -2.47 0.10
C ILE A 10 3.14 -3.77 -0.59
N ALA A 11 3.79 -4.69 0.14
CA ALA A 11 4.17 -6.00 -0.40
C ALA A 11 2.95 -6.79 -0.91
N GLY A 12 1.81 -6.70 -0.21
CA GLY A 12 0.55 -7.28 -0.65
C GLY A 12 0.07 -6.71 -1.99
N LEU A 13 0.11 -5.39 -2.17
CA LEU A 13 -0.23 -4.73 -3.44
C LEU A 13 0.75 -5.10 -4.56
N GLU A 14 2.04 -5.22 -4.26
CA GLU A 14 3.06 -5.65 -5.22
C GLU A 14 2.85 -7.08 -5.68
N SER A 15 2.49 -7.99 -4.78
CA SER A 15 2.13 -9.38 -5.13
C SER A 15 0.89 -9.48 -6.03
N GLN A 16 0.06 -8.43 -6.07
CA GLN A 16 -1.09 -8.28 -6.98
C GLN A 16 -0.71 -7.59 -8.30
N GLY A 17 0.60 -7.47 -8.57
CA GLY A 17 1.17 -6.95 -9.80
C GLY A 17 1.29 -5.43 -9.87
N MET A 18 1.05 -4.70 -8.77
CA MET A 18 1.24 -3.25 -8.78
C MET A 18 2.71 -2.89 -8.58
N THR A 19 3.19 -1.91 -9.33
CA THR A 19 4.51 -1.31 -9.09
C THR A 19 4.45 -0.26 -7.98
N PRO A 20 5.57 0.05 -7.29
CA PRO A 20 5.62 1.15 -6.31
C PRO A 20 5.14 2.51 -6.86
N THR A 21 5.38 2.76 -8.15
CA THR A 21 4.93 3.99 -8.82
C THR A 21 3.42 4.03 -8.97
N GLU A 22 2.80 2.91 -9.34
CA GLU A 22 1.33 2.81 -9.42
C GLU A 22 0.70 2.88 -8.03
N ILE A 23 1.30 2.23 -7.03
CA ILE A 23 0.84 2.32 -5.63
C ILE A 23 0.84 3.78 -5.16
N ALA A 24 1.92 4.53 -5.43
CA ALA A 24 2.00 5.95 -5.10
C ALA A 24 0.91 6.76 -5.81
N ARG A 25 0.74 6.56 -7.12
CA ARG A 25 -0.28 7.24 -7.93
C ARG A 25 -1.70 6.96 -7.44
N GLU A 26 -2.04 5.69 -7.22
CA GLU A 26 -3.39 5.23 -6.87
C GLU A 26 -3.77 5.47 -5.40
N SER A 27 -2.77 5.59 -4.52
CA SER A 27 -2.98 6.00 -3.12
C SER A 27 -2.92 7.52 -2.93
N GLY A 28 -2.48 8.28 -3.93
CA GLY A 28 -2.24 9.72 -3.81
C GLY A 28 -1.10 10.06 -2.84
N LEU A 29 -0.14 9.15 -2.68
CA LEU A 29 1.06 9.36 -1.88
C LEU A 29 2.25 9.68 -2.78
N SER A 30 3.28 10.32 -2.21
CA SER A 30 4.53 10.49 -2.94
C SER A 30 5.25 9.15 -3.10
N ARG A 31 5.99 8.97 -4.21
CA ARG A 31 6.85 7.78 -4.42
C ARG A 31 7.84 7.59 -3.27
N MET A 32 8.38 8.68 -2.73
CA MET A 32 9.29 8.65 -1.59
C MET A 32 8.60 8.12 -0.33
N THR A 33 7.36 8.53 -0.07
CA THR A 33 6.57 8.02 1.06
C THR A 33 6.34 6.52 0.93
N VAL A 34 5.95 6.04 -0.25
CA VAL A 34 5.77 4.60 -0.51
C VAL A 34 7.09 3.86 -0.30
N TRP A 35 8.21 4.34 -0.84
CA TRP A 35 9.52 3.72 -0.68
C TRP A 35 9.96 3.64 0.79
N ARG A 36 9.82 4.71 1.57
CA ARG A 36 10.18 4.69 3.01
C ARG A 36 9.34 3.70 3.80
N ILE A 37 8.06 3.57 3.48
CA ILE A 37 7.19 2.60 4.16
C ILE A 37 7.57 1.17 3.75
N ALA A 38 7.80 0.92 2.46
CA ALA A 38 8.17 -0.39 1.94
C ALA A 38 9.47 -0.92 2.57
N ASN A 39 10.45 -0.03 2.77
CA ASN A 39 11.73 -0.36 3.41
C ASN A 39 11.69 -0.31 4.94
N GLY A 40 10.53 -0.05 5.56
CA GLY A 40 10.41 0.05 7.03
C GLY A 40 11.07 1.29 7.65
N GLU A 41 11.51 2.26 6.84
CA GLU A 41 12.09 3.52 7.31
C GLU A 41 11.05 4.47 7.94
N THR A 42 9.76 4.15 7.82
CA THR A 42 8.68 4.89 8.47
C THR A 42 8.08 4.06 9.60
N SER A 43 8.51 4.34 10.83
CA SER A 43 7.97 3.67 12.03
C SER A 43 6.55 4.10 12.40
N ARG A 44 6.16 5.34 12.06
CA ARG A 44 4.84 5.89 12.35
C ARG A 44 4.33 6.75 11.18
N PRO A 45 3.72 6.14 10.15
CA PRO A 45 3.04 6.89 9.10
C PRO A 45 1.90 7.72 9.69
N SER A 46 1.57 8.85 9.05
CA SER A 46 0.43 9.66 9.46
C SER A 46 -0.89 8.89 9.27
N TYR A 47 -1.93 9.27 10.02
CA TYR A 47 -3.25 8.65 9.89
C TYR A 47 -3.77 8.68 8.44
N ASP A 48 -3.66 9.82 7.77
CA ASP A 48 -4.05 9.98 6.35
C ASP A 48 -3.28 9.02 5.43
N THR A 49 -1.96 8.85 5.64
CA THR A 49 -1.14 7.89 4.88
C THR A 49 -1.65 6.47 5.05
N VAL A 50 -1.98 6.08 6.28
CA VAL A 50 -2.51 4.73 6.60
C VAL A 50 -3.86 4.52 5.92
N ILE A 51 -4.76 5.48 6.00
CA ILE A 51 -6.10 5.38 5.40
C ILE A 51 -6.01 5.25 3.88
N ARG A 52 -5.16 6.04 3.22
CA ARG A 52 -4.96 5.98 1.76
C ARG A 52 -4.45 4.61 1.30
N LEU A 53 -3.43 4.06 1.96
CA LEU A 53 -2.88 2.74 1.63
C LEU A 53 -3.91 1.62 1.85
N LYS A 54 -4.60 1.62 3.00
CA LYS A 54 -5.64 0.62 3.29
C LYS A 54 -6.79 0.70 2.29
N SER A 55 -7.23 1.90 1.94
CA SER A 55 -8.31 2.10 0.97
C SER A 55 -7.94 1.56 -0.41
N LEU A 56 -6.67 1.71 -0.82
CA LEU A 56 -6.17 1.10 -2.04
C LEU A 56 -6.16 -0.44 -1.94
N ALA A 57 -5.63 -1.00 -0.84
CA ALA A 57 -5.58 -2.44 -0.64
C ALA A 57 -6.95 -3.11 -0.66
N VAL A 58 -7.95 -2.50 -0.02
CA VAL A 58 -9.34 -3.00 -0.04
C VAL A 58 -9.91 -2.99 -1.45
N ARG A 59 -9.77 -1.86 -2.17
CA ARG A 59 -10.25 -1.74 -3.57
C ARG A 59 -9.60 -2.78 -4.47
N ARG A 60 -8.28 -2.97 -4.36
CA ARG A 60 -7.54 -3.88 -5.23
C ARG A 60 -7.88 -5.35 -4.95
N THR A 61 -7.96 -5.73 -3.67
CA THR A 61 -8.33 -7.09 -3.26
C THR A 61 -9.73 -7.46 -3.75
N ALA A 62 -10.71 -6.56 -3.60
CA ALA A 62 -12.07 -6.77 -4.11
C ALA A 62 -12.11 -7.03 -5.62
N VAL A 63 -11.30 -6.31 -6.41
CA VAL A 63 -11.18 -6.53 -7.86
C VAL A 63 -10.54 -7.88 -8.15
N THR A 64 -9.45 -8.23 -7.47
CA THR A 64 -8.78 -9.53 -7.66
C THR A 64 -9.70 -10.70 -7.32
N ASP A 65 -10.49 -10.61 -6.26
CA ASP A 65 -11.44 -11.65 -5.85
C ASP A 65 -12.61 -11.79 -6.83
N MET A 66 -13.07 -10.68 -7.42
CA MET A 66 -14.12 -10.70 -8.45
C MET A 66 -13.68 -11.44 -9.72
N LEU A 67 -12.40 -11.32 -10.10
CA LEU A 67 -11.84 -11.95 -11.30
C LEU A 67 -11.51 -13.44 -11.12
N ARG A 68 -11.46 -13.94 -9.88
CA ARG A 68 -11.15 -15.35 -9.56
C ARG A 68 -12.40 -16.25 -9.47
N ARG A 69 -13.60 -15.69 -9.58
CA ARG A 69 -14.88 -16.42 -9.57
C ARG A 69 -15.35 -16.72 -10.98
#